data_AF-A0A661P4G0-F1
#
_entry.id   AF-A0A661P4G0-F1
#
_cell.length_a   1.000
_cell.length_b   1.000
_cell.length_c   1.000
_cell.angle_alpha   90.00
_cell.angle_beta   90.00
_cell.angle_gamma   90.00
#
_symmetry.space_group_name_H-M   'P 1'
#
loop_
_entity.id
_entity.type
_entity.pdbx_description
1 polymer ?
#
loop_
_entity_poly.entity_id
_entity_poly.type
_entity_poly.pdbx_seq_one_letter_code
_entity_poly.pdbx_strand_id
1 'polypeptide(L)'
;THRLQVIRPVGPGKDPHLYGTITITSFEALTGTLKLVNIPWGFQKRLVKVAVPAGVQVGSKLRLKGLGKITPDGHRGDLFLKVVIE
;
A
#
# COMPACT_ATOMS: atom_id res chain seq x y z
N THR A 1 -4.99 4.03 15.13
CA THR A 1 -4.32 3.01 15.98
C THR A 1 -3.15 2.41 15.21
N HIS A 2 -2.00 2.24 15.87
CA HIS A 2 -0.76 1.68 15.31
C HIS A 2 -0.84 0.16 15.00
N ARG A 3 -2.02 -0.34 14.60
CA ARG A 3 -2.23 -1.75 14.32
C ARG A 3 -1.59 -2.10 12.98
N LEU A 4 -0.93 -3.25 12.95
CA LEU A 4 -0.50 -3.90 11.73
C LEU A 4 -1.71 -4.08 10.81
N GLN A 5 -1.63 -3.55 9.59
CA GLN A 5 -2.66 -3.76 8.58
C GLN A 5 -2.18 -4.80 7.58
N VAL A 6 -3.04 -5.75 7.27
CA VAL A 6 -2.78 -6.70 6.19
C VAL A 6 -3.44 -6.12 4.95
N ILE A 7 -2.64 -5.73 3.96
CA ILE A 7 -3.16 -5.28 2.68
C ILE A 7 -3.10 -6.46 1.73
N ARG A 8 -4.25 -6.79 1.13
CA ARG A 8 -4.35 -7.76 0.05
C ARG A 8 -4.38 -7.00 -1.27
N PRO A 9 -3.22 -6.72 -1.88
CA PRO A 9 -3.21 -6.03 -3.15
C PRO A 9 -3.82 -6.92 -4.24
N VAL A 10 -4.57 -6.30 -5.13
CA VAL A 10 -5.09 -6.90 -6.35
C VAL A 10 -4.43 -6.24 -7.54
N GLY A 11 -3.98 -7.04 -8.50
CA GLY A 11 -3.44 -6.55 -9.77
C GLY A 11 -4.29 -7.08 -10.91
N PRO A 12 -4.99 -6.23 -11.67
CA PRO A 12 -5.80 -6.67 -12.80
C PRO A 12 -4.92 -7.30 -13.88
N GLY A 13 -5.24 -8.54 -14.28
CA GLY A 13 -4.65 -9.21 -15.45
C GLY A 13 -3.13 -9.07 -15.59
N LYS A 14 -2.70 -8.51 -16.73
CA LYS A 14 -1.31 -8.30 -17.15
C LYS A 14 -0.66 -7.04 -16.57
N ASP A 15 -1.37 -6.25 -15.76
CA ASP A 15 -0.79 -5.05 -15.17
C ASP A 15 0.29 -5.44 -14.14
N PRO A 16 1.54 -4.94 -14.28
CA PRO A 16 2.58 -5.18 -13.30
C PRO A 16 2.31 -4.46 -11.97
N HIS A 17 1.49 -3.44 -11.97
CA HIS A 17 1.10 -2.69 -10.79
C HIS A 17 0.06 -3.43 -9.96
N LEU A 18 0.15 -3.20 -8.67
CA LEU A 18 -0.74 -3.72 -7.66
C LEU A 18 -1.51 -2.56 -7.04
N TYR A 19 -2.76 -2.81 -6.65
CA TYR A 19 -3.64 -1.82 -6.05
C TYR A 19 -4.20 -2.37 -4.75
N GLY A 20 -4.20 -1.54 -3.71
CA GLY A 20 -4.79 -1.88 -2.42
C GLY A 20 -5.36 -0.64 -1.74
N THR A 21 -5.96 -0.85 -0.57
CA THR A 21 -6.43 0.23 0.29
C THR A 21 -5.67 0.20 1.60
N ILE A 22 -5.38 1.39 2.14
CA ILE A 22 -4.85 1.56 3.49
C ILE A 22 -5.85 2.39 4.28
N THR A 23 -6.18 1.91 5.47
CA THR A 23 -7.12 2.62 6.33
C THR A 23 -6.35 3.37 7.40
N ILE A 24 -6.63 4.66 7.55
CA ILE A 24 -6.02 5.49 8.59
C ILE A 24 -7.12 6.19 9.37
N THR A 25 -6.81 6.62 10.59
CA THR A 25 -7.77 7.44 11.35
C THR A 25 -7.72 8.89 10.90
N SER A 26 -8.78 9.65 11.16
CA SER A 26 -8.81 11.10 10.90
C SER A 26 -7.63 11.84 11.55
N PHE A 27 -7.24 11.43 12.76
CA PHE A 27 -6.08 11.99 13.45
C PHE A 27 -4.73 11.65 12.76
N GLU A 28 -4.59 10.41 12.29
CA GLU A 28 -3.40 9.97 11.53
C GLU A 28 -3.32 10.67 10.17
N ALA A 29 -4.45 10.98 9.54
CA ALA A 29 -4.49 11.77 8.31
C ALA A 29 -4.02 13.21 8.53
N LEU A 30 -4.37 13.81 9.67
CA LEU A 30 -3.97 15.18 10.03
C LEU A 30 -2.48 15.26 10.40
N THR A 31 -1.98 14.32 11.19
CA THR A 31 -0.62 14.38 11.76
C THR A 31 0.42 13.62 10.95
N GLY A 32 0.00 12.75 10.04
CA GLY A 32 0.86 11.79 9.37
C GLY A 32 1.14 10.58 10.26
N THR A 33 1.44 9.44 9.65
CA THR A 33 1.68 8.20 10.40
C THR A 33 2.59 7.24 9.65
N LEU A 34 3.21 6.32 10.39
CA LEU A 34 3.90 5.16 9.82
C LEU A 34 3.05 3.92 10.09
N LYS A 35 2.58 3.27 9.04
CA LYS A 35 1.83 2.02 9.13
C LYS A 35 2.71 0.85 8.73
N LEU A 36 2.63 -0.23 9.51
CA LEU A 36 3.15 -1.52 9.09
C LEU A 36 2.09 -2.21 8.25
N VAL A 37 2.46 -2.59 7.04
CA VAL A 37 1.63 -3.29 6.08
C VAL A 37 2.23 -4.65 5.79
N ASN A 38 1.44 -5.70 5.92
CA ASN A 38 1.81 -7.01 5.42
C ASN A 38 1.26 -7.22 4.01
N ILE A 39 2.14 -7.48 3.04
CA ILE A 39 1.81 -7.65 1.62
C ILE A 39 2.07 -9.11 1.25
N PRO A 40 1.06 -9.88 0.80
CA PRO A 40 1.27 -11.19 0.22
C PRO A 40 1.96 -11.06 -1.15
N TRP A 41 3.13 -11.67 -1.28
CA TRP A 41 3.99 -11.66 -2.46
C TRP A 41 4.23 -13.09 -2.92
N GLY A 42 3.34 -13.59 -3.79
CA GLY A 42 3.35 -15.00 -4.17
C GLY A 42 3.20 -15.89 -2.93
N PHE A 43 4.21 -16.74 -2.66
CA PHE A 43 4.26 -17.62 -1.50
C PHE A 43 4.81 -16.97 -0.22
N GLN A 44 5.39 -15.76 -0.32
CA GLN A 44 6.02 -15.08 0.81
C GLN A 44 5.17 -13.91 1.30
N LYS A 45 5.23 -13.61 2.60
CA LYS A 45 4.61 -12.42 3.19
C LYS A 45 5.71 -11.40 3.47
N ARG A 46 5.57 -10.17 2.97
CA ARG A 46 6.53 -9.10 3.21
C ARG A 46 5.93 -8.00 4.06
N LEU A 47 6.56 -7.73 5.20
CA LEU A 47 6.25 -6.59 6.05
C LEU A 47 6.91 -5.33 5.49
N VAL A 48 6.13 -4.26 5.29
CA VAL A 48 6.59 -2.99 4.73
C VAL A 48 6.11 -1.85 5.60
N LYS A 49 7.00 -0.90 5.90
CA LYS A 49 6.64 0.37 6.53
C LYS A 49 6.17 1.34 5.46
N VAL A 50 4.92 1.79 5.58
CA VAL A 50 4.29 2.79 4.69
C VAL A 50 4.21 4.10 5.45
N ALA A 51 4.86 5.13 4.92
CA ALA A 51 4.74 6.48 5.43
C ALA A 51 3.51 7.16 4.79
N VAL A 52 2.61 7.61 5.63
CA VAL A 52 1.43 8.39 5.25
C VAL A 52 1.72 9.84 5.65
N PRO A 53 1.81 10.77 4.70
CA PRO A 53 2.10 12.16 5.00
C PRO A 53 0.93 12.83 5.74
N ALA A 54 1.25 13.85 6.52
CA ALA A 54 0.26 14.73 7.15
C ALA A 54 -0.57 15.47 6.10
N GLY A 55 -1.84 15.70 6.37
CA GLY A 55 -2.78 16.38 5.47
C GLY A 55 -3.27 15.50 4.31
N VAL A 56 -3.09 14.18 4.37
CA VAL A 56 -3.59 13.29 3.32
C VAL A 56 -5.12 13.27 3.31
N GLN A 57 -5.72 13.29 2.12
CA GLN A 57 -7.17 13.26 1.95
C GLN A 57 -7.68 11.86 1.62
N VAL A 58 -8.96 11.60 1.91
CA VAL A 58 -9.65 10.39 1.45
C VAL A 58 -9.49 10.24 -0.05
N GLY A 59 -9.13 9.04 -0.51
CA GLY A 59 -8.94 8.73 -1.92
C GLY A 59 -7.56 9.06 -2.48
N SER A 60 -6.67 9.68 -1.70
CA SER A 60 -5.27 9.89 -2.07
C SER A 60 -4.59 8.56 -2.41
N LYS A 61 -3.66 8.58 -3.36
CA LYS A 61 -2.91 7.39 -3.78
C LYS A 61 -1.46 7.47 -3.33
N LEU A 62 -1.03 6.53 -2.49
CA LEU A 62 0.37 6.36 -2.10
C LEU A 62 1.04 5.36 -3.03
N ARG A 63 2.18 5.72 -3.62
CA ARG A 63 2.95 4.84 -4.50
C ARG A 63 4.12 4.23 -3.73
N LEU A 64 4.17 2.92 -3.68
CA LEU A 64 5.28 2.15 -3.14
C LEU A 64 6.05 1.50 -4.28
N LYS A 65 7.22 2.07 -4.57
CA LYS A 65 8.03 1.69 -5.73
C LYS A 65 8.57 0.25 -5.60
N GLY A 66 8.45 -0.54 -6.67
CA GLY A 66 9.03 -1.89 -6.77
C GLY A 66 8.34 -2.95 -5.91
N LEU A 67 7.14 -2.66 -5.39
CA LEU A 67 6.31 -3.59 -4.62
C LEU A 67 5.14 -4.18 -5.43
N GLY A 68 5.15 -4.02 -6.75
CA GLY A 68 4.19 -4.66 -7.66
C GLY A 68 4.60 -6.08 -8.06
N LYS A 69 3.93 -6.63 -9.07
CA LYS A 69 4.27 -7.92 -9.67
C LYS A 69 5.62 -7.83 -10.42
N ILE A 70 6.31 -8.96 -10.49
CA ILE A 70 7.47 -9.14 -11.36
C ILE A 70 6.92 -9.57 -12.73
N THR A 71 7.24 -8.83 -13.78
CA THR A 71 6.92 -9.20 -15.16
C THR A 71 7.87 -10.28 -15.66
N PRO A 72 7.48 -11.07 -16.68
CA PRO A 72 8.39 -12.02 -17.33
C PRO A 72 9.72 -11.39 -17.79
N ASP A 73 9.69 -10.13 -18.21
CA ASP A 73 10.86 -9.37 -18.66
C ASP A 73 11.76 -8.86 -17.51
N GLY A 74 11.50 -9.29 -16.26
CA GLY A 74 12.31 -8.94 -15.09
C GLY A 74 12.01 -7.58 -14.46
N HIS A 75 11.19 -6.74 -15.09
CA HIS A 75 10.72 -5.48 -14.49
C HIS A 75 9.79 -5.72 -13.29
N ARG A 76 9.84 -4.82 -12.32
CA ARG A 76 8.90 -4.79 -11.19
C ARG A 76 7.95 -3.61 -11.33
N GLY A 77 6.66 -3.90 -11.20
CA GLY A 77 5.67 -2.85 -11.02
C GLY A 77 5.72 -2.23 -9.63
N ASP A 78 4.73 -1.40 -9.36
CA ASP A 78 4.58 -0.66 -8.11
C ASP A 78 3.28 -1.02 -7.40
N LEU A 79 3.23 -0.81 -6.09
CA LEU A 79 2.00 -0.94 -5.32
C LEU A 79 1.41 0.45 -5.06
N PHE A 80 0.17 0.66 -5.50
CA PHE A 80 -0.61 1.86 -5.21
C PHE A 80 -1.61 1.57 -4.08
N LEU A 81 -1.52 2.35 -3.02
CA LEU A 81 -2.45 2.27 -1.89
C LEU A 81 -3.39 3.47 -1.92
N LYS A 82 -4.69 3.22 -2.04
CA LYS A 82 -5.72 4.24 -1.87
C LYS A 82 -5.99 4.45 -0.38
N VAL A 83 -5.90 5.69 0.06
CA VAL A 83 -6.17 6.07 1.45
C VAL A 83 -7.67 6.09 1.69
N VAL A 84 -8.10 5.41 2.74
CA VAL A 84 -9.45 5.45 3.30
C VAL A 84 -9.33 5.95 4.73
N ILE A 85 -10.22 6.85 5.14
CA ILE A 85 -10.26 7.37 6.51
C ILE A 85 -11.44 6.73 7.22
N GLU A 86 -11.20 6.14 8.40
CA GLU A 86 -12.21 5.60 9.32
C GLU A 86 -12.16 6.27 10.70
#